data_AF-A0AAV4QJQ6-F1
#
_entry.id   AF-A0AAV4QJQ6-F1
#
_cell.length_a   1.000
_cell.length_b   1.000
_cell.length_c   1.000
_cell.angle_alpha   90.00
_cell.angle_beta   90.00
_cell.angle_gamma   90.00
#
_symmetry.space_group_name_H-M   'P 1'
#
loop_
_entity.id
_entity.type
_entity.pdbx_description
1 polymer ?
#
loop_
_entity_poly.entity_id
_entity_poly.type
_entity_poly.pdbx_seq_one_letter_code
_entity_poly.pdbx_strand_id
1 'polypeptide(L)'
;MKSFFIIIAFLGILLKTLAENSNCIVYKIYNGAFTESIEKSEWGMFTGTERWLENVQIDIGKTKGHGDYINVTCNTGYSFQGKGLNTNQVQCLNGKFHPNPVCLINGTIYQEETVPISNTSPTVTPETTITPQADDNTTCTCTYEDLNYNLVAYAGLTRLKYGSEVNRGEKVEFYCLLSGFSKLNGPTEITCQNCKAWDPSEFPTCVNPMA
;
A
#
# COMPACT_ATOMS: atom_id res chain seq x y z
N MET A 1 11.94 -27.00 47.11
CA MET A 1 12.07 -26.66 45.68
C MET A 1 10.70 -26.31 45.10
N LYS A 2 10.20 -25.08 45.34
CA LYS A 2 8.93 -24.58 44.77
C LYS A 2 8.96 -23.04 44.71
N SER A 3 9.97 -22.46 44.07
CA SER A 3 10.07 -20.97 43.97
C SER A 3 10.64 -20.44 42.66
N PHE A 4 10.79 -21.25 41.62
CA PHE A 4 11.34 -20.78 40.33
C PHE A 4 10.33 -20.76 39.17
N PHE A 5 9.15 -21.35 39.32
CA PHE A 5 8.16 -21.44 38.24
C PHE A 5 7.19 -20.24 38.15
N ILE A 6 7.12 -19.38 39.16
CA ILE A 6 6.15 -18.27 39.19
C ILE A 6 6.67 -17.03 38.43
N ILE A 7 7.99 -16.85 38.32
CA ILE A 7 8.58 -15.66 37.67
C ILE A 7 8.46 -15.74 36.13
N ILE A 8 8.47 -16.95 35.55
CA ILE A 8 8.40 -17.11 34.08
C ILE A 8 6.98 -16.88 33.56
N ALA A 9 5.95 -17.15 34.37
CA ALA A 9 4.56 -16.95 33.96
C ALA A 9 4.16 -15.47 33.88
N PHE A 10 4.71 -14.62 34.75
CA PHE A 10 4.41 -13.18 34.72
C PHE A 10 5.13 -12.43 33.58
N LEU A 11 6.32 -12.88 33.15
CA LEU A 11 6.99 -12.30 31.98
C LEU A 11 6.29 -12.65 30.66
N GLY A 12 5.66 -13.83 30.58
CA GLY A 12 4.89 -14.25 29.40
C GLY A 12 3.51 -13.60 29.27
N ILE A 13 2.94 -13.10 30.37
CA ILE A 13 1.64 -12.40 30.36
C ILE A 13 1.81 -10.90 30.08
N LEU A 14 2.97 -10.30 30.41
CA LEU A 14 3.22 -8.89 30.10
C LEU A 14 3.60 -8.61 28.63
N LEU A 15 3.99 -9.63 27.87
CA LEU A 15 4.36 -9.50 26.44
C LEU A 15 3.19 -9.74 25.47
N LYS A 16 2.00 -10.12 25.96
CA LYS A 16 0.79 -10.29 25.12
C LYS A 16 -0.08 -9.04 24.97
N THR A 17 0.27 -7.93 25.63
CA THR A 17 -0.46 -6.65 25.55
C THR A 17 0.40 -5.52 24.97
N LEU A 18 1.11 -5.78 23.88
CA LEU A 18 1.75 -4.75 23.03
C LEU A 18 1.39 -4.89 21.55
N ALA A 19 0.42 -5.74 21.22
CA ALA A 19 -0.33 -5.60 19.97
C ALA A 19 -1.63 -4.84 20.30
N GLU A 20 -2.17 -4.12 19.32
CA GLU A 20 -3.57 -3.64 19.28
C GLU A 20 -3.89 -2.22 19.74
N ASN A 21 -2.99 -1.25 19.53
CA ASN A 21 -3.38 0.18 19.41
C ASN A 21 -2.39 0.95 18.52
N SER A 22 -2.08 0.41 17.34
CA SER A 22 -1.21 1.10 16.38
C SER A 22 -1.97 2.20 15.63
N ASN A 23 -1.33 3.36 15.54
CA ASN A 23 -1.81 4.49 14.73
C ASN A 23 -1.73 4.15 13.23
N CYS A 24 -2.65 4.69 12.46
CA CYS A 24 -2.67 4.53 11.00
C CYS A 24 -1.95 5.70 10.35
N ILE A 25 -1.12 5.41 9.36
CA ILE A 25 -0.41 6.42 8.59
C ILE A 25 -1.25 6.74 7.34
N VAL A 26 -1.51 8.02 7.11
CA VAL A 26 -2.18 8.52 5.91
C VAL A 26 -1.27 8.26 4.71
N TYR A 27 -1.78 7.52 3.73
CA TYR A 27 -1.09 7.17 2.50
C TYR A 27 -1.85 7.64 1.26
N LYS A 28 -1.21 7.59 0.10
CA LYS A 28 -1.83 8.00 -1.16
C LYS A 28 -2.86 6.97 -1.62
N ILE A 29 -4.10 7.41 -1.89
CA ILE A 29 -5.17 6.57 -2.46
C ILE A 29 -5.20 6.79 -3.97
N TYR A 30 -5.31 5.72 -4.76
CA TYR A 30 -5.48 5.85 -6.21
C TYR A 30 -6.88 6.37 -6.53
N ASN A 31 -7.00 7.40 -7.37
CA ASN A 31 -8.25 8.08 -7.72
C ASN A 31 -9.03 8.62 -6.51
N GLY A 32 -8.35 9.03 -5.47
CA GLY A 32 -8.95 9.68 -4.31
C GLY A 32 -7.90 10.20 -3.34
N ALA A 33 -8.37 10.69 -2.19
CA ALA A 33 -7.51 11.16 -1.12
C ALA A 33 -8.22 11.02 0.23
N PHE A 34 -7.42 10.97 1.29
CA PHE A 34 -7.94 11.23 2.63
C PHE A 34 -8.24 12.72 2.77
N THR A 35 -9.42 13.04 3.30
CA THR A 35 -9.93 14.40 3.43
C THR A 35 -10.51 14.64 4.82
N GLU A 36 -10.47 15.88 5.28
CA GLU A 36 -11.21 16.37 6.44
C GLU A 36 -12.08 17.57 6.07
N SER A 37 -13.24 17.66 6.70
CA SER A 37 -14.14 18.81 6.52
C SER A 37 -13.75 19.89 7.52
N ILE A 38 -13.27 21.03 7.02
CA ILE A 38 -12.96 22.21 7.82
C ILE A 38 -14.00 23.30 7.58
N GLU A 39 -14.40 24.01 8.64
CA GLU A 39 -15.23 25.19 8.52
C GLU A 39 -14.33 26.39 8.16
N LYS A 40 -14.57 26.97 6.99
CA LYS A 40 -13.95 28.23 6.58
C LYS A 40 -14.96 29.36 6.70
N SER A 41 -14.44 30.55 6.94
CA SER A 41 -15.23 31.77 6.95
C SER A 41 -14.49 32.90 6.27
N GLU A 42 -15.19 33.66 5.44
CA GLU A 42 -14.68 34.87 4.81
C GLU A 42 -15.58 36.04 5.15
N TRP A 43 -14.97 37.22 5.33
CA TRP A 43 -15.69 38.44 5.65
C TRP A 43 -15.72 39.35 4.43
N GLY A 44 -16.93 39.60 3.91
CA GLY A 44 -17.17 40.56 2.85
C GLY A 44 -17.64 41.90 3.41
N MET A 45 -17.05 43.00 2.93
CA MET A 45 -17.33 44.37 3.39
C MET A 45 -18.82 44.78 3.27
N PHE A 46 -19.58 44.11 2.40
CA PHE A 46 -21.01 44.37 2.17
C PHE A 46 -21.92 43.15 2.38
N THR A 47 -21.36 41.93 2.45
CA THR A 47 -22.12 40.67 2.59
C THR A 47 -22.05 40.06 3.98
N GLY A 48 -21.17 40.55 4.85
CA GLY A 48 -20.97 40.02 6.20
C GLY A 48 -20.07 38.77 6.20
N THR A 49 -20.15 37.96 7.25
CA THR A 49 -19.36 36.73 7.37
C THR A 49 -20.08 35.56 6.69
N GLU A 50 -19.53 35.08 5.59
CA GLU A 50 -19.95 33.84 4.96
C GLU A 50 -19.18 32.67 5.58
N ARG A 51 -19.86 31.55 5.82
CA ARG A 51 -19.27 30.32 6.39
C ARG A 51 -19.62 29.13 5.51
N TRP A 52 -18.65 28.27 5.25
CA TRP A 52 -18.85 27.06 4.46
C TRP A 52 -17.93 25.94 4.93
N LEU A 53 -18.34 24.70 4.66
CA LEU A 53 -17.52 23.52 4.88
C LEU A 53 -16.72 23.21 3.63
N GLU A 54 -15.42 23.06 3.78
CA GLU A 54 -14.51 22.67 2.70
C GLU A 54 -13.85 21.34 3.05
N ASN A 55 -13.84 20.39 2.10
CA ASN A 55 -13.10 19.15 2.25
C ASN A 55 -11.66 19.37 1.78
N VAL A 56 -10.72 19.41 2.71
CA VAL A 56 -9.30 19.57 2.43
C VAL A 56 -8.59 18.23 2.49
N GLN A 57 -7.59 18.04 1.62
CA GLN A 57 -6.78 16.83 1.61
C GLN A 57 -5.81 16.83 2.80
N ILE A 58 -5.67 15.67 3.43
CA ILE A 58 -4.75 15.48 4.55
C ILE A 58 -3.38 15.08 4.00
N ASP A 59 -2.33 15.69 4.55
CA ASP A 59 -0.95 15.41 4.14
C ASP A 59 -0.58 13.94 4.33
N ILE A 60 0.15 13.39 3.35
CA ILE A 60 0.72 12.04 3.42
C ILE A 60 1.72 11.97 4.58
N GLY A 61 1.73 10.84 5.29
CA GLY A 61 2.61 10.61 6.44
C GLY A 61 2.06 11.11 7.77
N LYS A 62 0.93 11.83 7.78
CA LYS A 62 0.21 12.15 9.02
C LYS A 62 -0.33 10.87 9.66
N THR A 63 -0.41 10.85 10.99
CA THR A 63 -0.93 9.72 11.75
C THR A 63 -2.33 10.00 12.28
N LYS A 64 -3.17 8.96 12.29
CA LYS A 64 -4.46 8.93 12.96
C LYS A 64 -4.42 7.89 14.08
N GLY A 65 -4.98 8.25 15.22
CA GLY A 65 -5.05 7.38 16.39
C GLY A 65 -5.89 6.14 16.11
N HIS A 66 -5.61 5.06 16.83
CA HIS A 66 -6.53 3.92 16.83
C HIS A 66 -7.94 4.36 17.23
N GLY A 67 -8.94 3.90 16.48
CA GLY A 67 -10.36 4.27 16.66
C GLY A 67 -10.78 5.53 15.90
N ASP A 68 -9.84 6.35 15.41
CA ASP A 68 -10.15 7.58 14.68
C ASP A 68 -10.83 7.30 13.34
N TYR A 69 -11.73 8.20 12.96
CA TYR A 69 -12.37 8.17 11.66
C TYR A 69 -11.83 9.28 10.74
N ILE A 70 -11.74 8.96 9.45
CA ILE A 70 -11.24 9.88 8.41
C ILE A 70 -12.07 9.70 7.14
N ASN A 71 -12.32 10.78 6.41
CA ASN A 71 -13.04 10.69 5.15
C ASN A 71 -12.07 10.34 4.03
N VAL A 72 -12.56 9.56 3.08
CA VAL A 72 -11.91 9.22 1.82
C VAL A 72 -12.80 9.76 0.72
N THR A 73 -12.26 10.68 -0.07
CA THR A 73 -12.96 11.27 -1.20
C THR A 73 -12.33 10.81 -2.51
N CYS A 74 -13.11 10.13 -3.33
CA CYS A 74 -12.75 9.68 -4.65
C CYS A 74 -12.94 10.79 -5.69
N ASN A 75 -12.07 10.79 -6.70
CA ASN A 75 -12.13 11.70 -7.83
C ASN A 75 -13.39 11.44 -8.67
N THR A 76 -13.79 12.44 -9.46
CA THR A 76 -14.92 12.32 -10.38
C THR A 76 -14.78 11.10 -11.30
N GLY A 77 -15.86 10.30 -11.40
CA GLY A 77 -15.88 9.04 -12.16
C GLY A 77 -15.50 7.79 -11.36
N TYR A 78 -15.09 7.96 -10.10
CA TYR A 78 -14.73 6.89 -9.18
C TYR A 78 -15.59 6.92 -7.91
N SER A 79 -15.76 5.76 -7.30
CA SER A 79 -16.52 5.56 -6.07
C SER A 79 -15.71 4.71 -5.12
N PHE A 80 -15.97 4.91 -3.83
CA PHE A 80 -15.36 4.11 -2.80
C PHE A 80 -15.73 2.64 -3.00
N GLN A 81 -14.72 1.77 -3.12
CA GLN A 81 -14.89 0.34 -3.40
C GLN A 81 -15.79 0.06 -4.61
N GLY A 82 -15.80 0.96 -5.60
CA GLY A 82 -16.54 0.80 -6.86
C GLY A 82 -18.07 0.84 -6.74
N LYS A 83 -18.58 1.02 -5.51
CA LYS A 83 -20.02 1.06 -5.21
C LYS A 83 -20.32 2.16 -4.18
N GLY A 84 -21.30 3.00 -4.50
CA GLY A 84 -21.82 4.00 -3.56
C GLY A 84 -21.33 5.42 -3.85
N LEU A 85 -21.19 6.21 -2.78
CA LEU A 85 -20.82 7.62 -2.87
C LEU A 85 -19.33 7.81 -3.18
N ASN A 86 -19.01 8.98 -3.73
CA ASN A 86 -17.64 9.42 -3.96
C ASN A 86 -16.88 9.66 -2.65
N THR A 87 -17.57 10.04 -1.57
CA THR A 87 -16.98 10.25 -0.25
C THR A 87 -17.52 9.23 0.76
N ASN A 88 -16.63 8.55 1.48
CA ASN A 88 -16.96 7.59 2.54
C ASN A 88 -15.99 7.70 3.72
N GLN A 89 -16.41 7.24 4.88
CA GLN A 89 -15.61 7.28 6.10
C GLN A 89 -14.92 5.94 6.35
N VAL A 90 -13.65 5.97 6.75
CA VAL A 90 -12.89 4.78 7.17
C VAL A 90 -12.35 4.98 8.57
N GLN A 91 -12.20 3.89 9.31
CA GLN A 91 -11.73 3.88 10.69
C GLN A 91 -10.30 3.33 10.77
N CYS A 92 -9.47 3.95 11.60
CA CYS A 92 -8.16 3.41 11.91
C CYS A 92 -8.28 2.26 12.92
N LEU A 93 -8.00 1.03 12.49
CA LEU A 93 -8.01 -0.16 13.34
C LEU A 93 -6.67 -0.88 13.21
N ASN A 94 -5.97 -1.05 14.33
CA ASN A 94 -4.69 -1.77 14.40
C ASN A 94 -3.68 -1.37 13.32
N GLY A 95 -3.52 -0.05 13.08
CA GLY A 95 -2.55 0.49 12.13
C GLY A 95 -2.97 0.43 10.66
N LYS A 96 -4.19 -0.04 10.36
CA LYS A 96 -4.76 -0.07 9.01
C LYS A 96 -6.11 0.62 8.97
N PHE A 97 -6.42 1.27 7.85
CA PHE A 97 -7.74 1.84 7.64
C PHE A 97 -8.73 0.75 7.21
N HIS A 98 -9.89 0.73 7.85
CA HIS A 98 -10.96 -0.22 7.61
C HIS A 98 -12.30 0.50 7.41
N PRO A 99 -13.06 0.16 6.35
CA PRO A 99 -12.71 -0.77 5.27
C PRO A 99 -11.54 -0.23 4.42
N ASN A 100 -10.84 -1.11 3.69
CA ASN A 100 -9.65 -0.71 2.93
C ASN A 100 -10.00 0.39 1.91
N PRO A 101 -9.39 1.59 2.01
CA PRO A 101 -9.79 2.73 1.21
C PRO A 101 -9.25 2.64 -0.22
N VAL A 102 -10.11 2.15 -1.10
CA VAL A 102 -9.83 1.99 -2.53
C VAL A 102 -10.88 2.74 -3.32
N CYS A 103 -10.49 3.60 -4.25
CA CYS A 103 -11.41 4.21 -5.21
C CYS A 103 -11.34 3.46 -6.53
N LEU A 104 -12.47 2.90 -6.97
CA LEU A 104 -12.59 2.17 -8.22
C LEU A 104 -13.57 2.87 -9.16
N ILE A 105 -13.54 2.50 -10.44
CA ILE A 105 -14.47 3.05 -11.43
C ILE A 105 -15.90 2.73 -10.99
N ASN A 106 -16.80 3.70 -11.15
CA ASN A 106 -18.20 3.53 -10.77
C ASN A 106 -18.81 2.27 -11.38
N GLY A 107 -19.41 1.43 -10.53
CA GLY A 107 -20.07 0.18 -10.93
C GLY A 107 -19.16 -1.04 -10.91
N THR A 108 -17.87 -0.91 -10.58
CA THR A 108 -16.99 -2.06 -10.39
C THR A 108 -17.30 -2.78 -9.07
N ILE A 109 -17.17 -4.11 -9.07
CA ILE A 109 -17.37 -4.92 -7.87
C ILE A 109 -16.05 -5.00 -7.10
N TYR A 110 -16.02 -4.42 -5.91
CA TYR A 110 -14.92 -4.65 -4.98
C TYR A 110 -14.99 -6.06 -4.40
N GLN A 111 -13.88 -6.79 -4.50
CA GLN A 111 -13.66 -8.03 -3.76
C GLN A 111 -12.57 -7.73 -2.73
N GLU A 112 -12.93 -7.87 -1.46
CA GLU A 112 -11.96 -7.83 -0.38
C GLU A 112 -11.15 -9.13 -0.44
N GLU A 113 -9.83 -9.01 -0.57
CA GLU A 113 -8.93 -10.16 -0.61
C GLU A 113 -8.91 -10.81 0.78
N THR A 114 -9.79 -11.78 1.01
CA THR A 114 -9.75 -12.64 2.18
C THR A 114 -8.51 -13.51 2.05
N VAL A 115 -7.43 -13.16 2.74
CA VAL A 115 -6.27 -14.04 2.90
C VAL A 115 -6.79 -15.33 3.56
N PRO A 116 -6.82 -16.49 2.88
CA PRO A 116 -7.15 -17.72 3.56
C PRO A 116 -5.98 -18.03 4.50
N ILE A 117 -6.24 -18.05 5.80
CA ILE A 117 -5.32 -18.58 6.80
C ILE A 117 -5.20 -20.08 6.49
N SER A 118 -4.23 -20.45 5.66
CA SER A 118 -3.95 -21.83 5.34
C SER A 118 -3.27 -22.46 6.55
N ASN A 119 -4.08 -22.95 7.48
CA ASN A 119 -3.67 -23.83 8.56
C ASN A 119 -3.33 -25.20 7.96
N THR A 120 -2.24 -25.30 7.21
CA THR A 120 -1.72 -26.61 6.79
C THR A 120 -0.27 -26.74 7.25
N SER A 121 -0.12 -27.45 8.36
CA SER A 121 1.16 -27.96 8.87
C SER A 121 1.89 -28.71 7.75
N PRO A 122 3.12 -28.31 7.35
CA PRO A 122 3.87 -29.08 6.38
C PRO A 122 4.32 -30.39 7.04
N THR A 123 3.70 -31.49 6.61
CA THR A 123 4.14 -32.84 6.95
C THR A 123 5.44 -33.11 6.20
N VAL A 124 6.54 -33.06 6.95
CA VAL A 124 7.88 -33.50 6.53
C VAL A 124 7.87 -35.01 6.34
N THR A 125 8.38 -35.54 5.23
CA THR A 125 9.15 -36.82 5.18
C THR A 125 9.95 -36.87 3.86
N PRO A 126 11.19 -37.37 3.87
CA PRO A 126 12.25 -36.99 2.93
C PRO A 126 12.52 -38.06 1.86
N GLU A 127 13.19 -37.67 0.77
CA GLU A 127 14.12 -38.61 0.14
C GLU A 127 15.35 -37.89 -0.41
N THR A 128 16.48 -38.42 0.02
CA THR A 128 17.81 -37.85 -0.02
C THR A 128 18.53 -38.42 -1.23
N THR A 129 19.08 -37.58 -2.10
CA THR A 129 20.22 -37.97 -2.93
C THR A 129 21.30 -36.90 -2.78
N ILE A 130 22.40 -37.30 -2.16
CA ILE A 130 23.54 -36.47 -1.76
C ILE A 130 24.53 -36.48 -2.92
N THR A 131 25.01 -35.31 -3.38
CA THR A 131 26.43 -35.05 -3.66
C THR A 131 26.67 -33.54 -3.85
N PRO A 132 27.89 -33.05 -3.57
CA PRO A 132 28.10 -31.73 -2.97
C PRO A 132 28.45 -30.65 -4.00
N GLN A 133 27.74 -29.52 -3.97
CA GLN A 133 28.28 -28.29 -4.54
C GLN A 133 27.66 -27.04 -3.91
N ALA A 134 28.52 -26.28 -3.25
CA ALA A 134 28.43 -24.87 -2.89
C ALA A 134 27.03 -24.27 -2.63
N ASP A 135 26.77 -24.12 -1.35
CA ASP A 135 25.78 -23.28 -0.67
C ASP A 135 25.62 -21.87 -1.31
N ASP A 136 24.46 -21.60 -1.93
CA ASP A 136 23.81 -20.27 -2.01
C ASP A 136 22.34 -20.43 -2.43
N ASN A 137 21.52 -21.02 -1.56
CA ASN A 137 20.06 -20.89 -1.67
C ASN A 137 19.59 -19.74 -0.76
N THR A 138 20.20 -18.57 -0.93
CA THR A 138 19.65 -17.34 -0.38
C THR A 138 18.51 -16.91 -1.31
N THR A 139 17.27 -17.27 -0.96
CA THR A 139 16.07 -16.73 -1.61
C THR A 139 16.06 -15.22 -1.37
N CYS A 140 16.49 -14.46 -2.37
CA CYS A 140 16.68 -13.03 -2.24
C CYS A 140 15.70 -12.29 -3.16
N THR A 141 15.17 -11.18 -2.65
CA THR A 141 14.13 -10.41 -3.32
C THR A 141 14.57 -8.96 -3.51
N CYS A 142 14.04 -8.33 -4.56
CA CYS A 142 14.15 -6.90 -4.80
C CYS A 142 12.79 -6.25 -4.53
N THR A 143 12.79 -5.11 -3.84
CA THR A 143 11.56 -4.37 -3.55
C THR A 143 11.33 -3.32 -4.63
N TYR A 144 10.13 -3.31 -5.20
CA TYR A 144 9.68 -2.28 -6.13
C TYR A 144 9.14 -1.07 -5.37
N GLU A 145 9.84 0.06 -5.44
CA GLU A 145 9.55 1.27 -4.67
C GLU A 145 9.26 2.50 -5.55
N ASP A 146 8.66 2.29 -6.73
CA ASP A 146 8.32 3.42 -7.60
C ASP A 146 7.09 4.19 -7.07
N LEU A 147 7.18 5.51 -7.17
CA LEU A 147 6.10 6.45 -6.83
C LEU A 147 5.47 7.09 -8.08
N ASN A 148 6.03 6.84 -9.27
CA ASN A 148 5.59 7.40 -10.54
C ASN A 148 4.36 6.67 -11.10
N TYR A 149 3.18 7.28 -10.94
CA TYR A 149 1.91 6.69 -11.35
C TYR A 149 1.68 6.64 -12.88
N ASN A 150 2.47 7.36 -13.67
CA ASN A 150 2.42 7.25 -15.13
C ASN A 150 3.17 6.02 -15.63
N LEU A 151 3.99 5.41 -14.76
CA LEU A 151 4.74 4.20 -15.02
C LEU A 151 4.01 2.99 -14.44
N VAL A 152 3.91 1.93 -15.23
CA VAL A 152 3.28 0.67 -14.86
C VAL A 152 4.34 -0.42 -14.99
N ALA A 153 4.54 -1.20 -13.93
CA ALA A 153 5.51 -2.28 -13.90
C ALA A 153 4.82 -3.66 -13.77
N TYR A 154 5.35 -4.67 -14.45
CA TYR A 154 4.91 -6.06 -14.37
C TYR A 154 6.08 -6.99 -14.10
N ALA A 155 5.92 -7.92 -13.17
CA ALA A 155 6.78 -9.11 -13.07
C ALA A 155 5.99 -10.31 -13.63
N GLY A 156 6.31 -10.72 -14.86
CA GLY A 156 5.53 -11.71 -15.59
C GLY A 156 4.10 -11.24 -15.83
N LEU A 157 3.11 -11.92 -15.24
CA LEU A 157 1.69 -11.56 -15.37
C LEU A 157 1.17 -10.69 -14.21
N THR A 158 2.00 -10.45 -13.19
CA THR A 158 1.59 -9.75 -11.98
C THR A 158 1.98 -8.28 -12.10
N ARG A 159 1.00 -7.39 -11.98
CA ARG A 159 1.26 -5.95 -11.90
C ARG A 159 1.87 -5.60 -10.55
N LEU A 160 3.04 -4.99 -10.57
CA LEU A 160 3.74 -4.56 -9.36
C LEU A 160 3.14 -3.28 -8.79
N LYS A 161 3.16 -3.17 -7.47
CA LYS A 161 2.75 -1.99 -6.69
C LYS A 161 3.87 -1.63 -5.73
N TYR A 162 3.85 -0.42 -5.19
CA TYR A 162 4.82 -0.02 -4.17
C TYR A 162 4.90 -1.06 -3.04
N GLY A 163 6.12 -1.51 -2.75
CA GLY A 163 6.40 -2.57 -1.76
C GLY A 163 6.25 -4.00 -2.29
N SER A 164 5.98 -4.21 -3.59
CA SER A 164 6.00 -5.56 -4.18
C SER A 164 7.41 -6.12 -4.19
N GLU A 165 7.54 -7.40 -3.83
CA GLU A 165 8.79 -8.15 -3.85
C GLU A 165 8.91 -8.94 -5.15
N VAL A 166 10.09 -8.91 -5.76
CA VAL A 166 10.42 -9.59 -7.01
C VAL A 166 11.60 -10.52 -6.75
N ASN A 167 11.53 -11.77 -7.20
CA ASN A 167 12.58 -12.74 -6.91
C ASN A 167 13.85 -12.46 -7.73
N ARG A 168 15.01 -12.87 -7.21
CA ARG A 168 16.28 -12.83 -7.95
C ARG A 168 16.13 -13.50 -9.32
N GLY A 169 16.53 -12.78 -10.36
CA GLY A 169 16.45 -13.25 -11.75
C GLY A 169 15.11 -13.02 -12.44
N GLU A 170 14.07 -12.60 -11.73
CA GLU A 170 12.82 -12.17 -12.36
C GLU A 170 12.99 -10.81 -13.06
N LYS A 171 12.33 -10.69 -14.21
CA LYS A 171 12.30 -9.49 -15.02
C LYS A 171 11.08 -8.65 -14.67
N VAL A 172 11.30 -7.34 -14.62
CA VAL A 172 10.27 -6.33 -14.47
C VAL A 172 10.19 -5.54 -15.76
N GLU A 173 9.02 -5.55 -16.39
CA GLU A 173 8.72 -4.82 -17.63
C GLU A 173 7.93 -3.55 -17.33
N PHE A 174 8.32 -2.45 -17.97
CA PHE A 174 7.72 -1.14 -17.76
C PHE A 174 6.87 -0.68 -18.94
N TYR A 175 5.80 0.05 -18.64
CA TYR A 175 4.87 0.63 -19.59
C TYR A 175 4.40 2.00 -19.13
N CYS A 176 4.07 2.88 -20.06
CA CYS A 176 3.34 4.11 -19.72
C CYS A 176 1.84 3.84 -19.65
N LEU A 177 1.18 4.37 -18.62
CA LEU A 177 -0.25 4.20 -18.37
C LEU A 177 -1.10 4.68 -19.55
N LEU A 178 -0.72 5.80 -20.18
CA LEU A 178 -1.36 6.33 -21.38
C LEU A 178 -0.66 5.80 -22.64
N SER A 179 -0.93 4.54 -22.95
CA SER A 179 -0.43 3.89 -24.17
C SER A 179 -0.84 4.71 -25.41
N GLY A 180 0.14 5.17 -26.19
CA GLY A 180 -0.07 5.93 -27.44
C GLY A 180 0.13 7.45 -27.33
N PHE A 181 0.10 8.02 -26.12
CA PHE A 181 0.31 9.46 -25.88
C PHE A 181 1.62 9.78 -25.17
N SER A 182 2.27 8.79 -24.57
CA SER A 182 3.52 8.95 -23.85
C SER A 182 4.47 7.81 -24.21
N LYS A 183 5.77 8.11 -24.26
CA LYS A 183 6.84 7.15 -24.51
C LYS A 183 7.69 7.00 -23.25
N LEU A 184 8.21 5.79 -23.04
CA LEU A 184 9.22 5.56 -22.01
C LEU A 184 10.52 6.25 -22.40
N ASN A 185 11.10 6.96 -21.45
CA ASN A 185 12.43 7.53 -21.49
C ASN A 185 13.26 6.85 -20.40
N GLY A 186 14.10 5.90 -20.80
CA GLY A 186 14.88 5.04 -19.89
C GLY A 186 14.78 3.55 -20.26
N PRO A 187 15.18 2.65 -19.34
CA PRO A 187 15.13 1.20 -19.58
C PRO A 187 13.68 0.70 -19.66
N THR A 188 13.38 -0.18 -20.61
CA THR A 188 12.04 -0.79 -20.76
C THR A 188 11.87 -2.04 -19.89
N GLU A 189 12.98 -2.63 -19.43
CA GLU A 189 13.01 -3.76 -18.51
C GLU A 189 14.17 -3.62 -17.53
N ILE A 190 13.99 -4.14 -16.31
CA ILE A 190 15.07 -4.35 -15.33
C ILE A 190 14.99 -5.78 -14.76
N THR A 191 16.09 -6.30 -14.23
CA THR A 191 16.14 -7.63 -13.63
C THR A 191 16.62 -7.54 -12.19
N CYS A 192 16.02 -8.31 -11.29
CA CYS A 192 16.47 -8.35 -9.90
C CYS A 192 17.80 -9.12 -9.78
N GLN A 193 18.92 -8.41 -9.59
CA GLN A 193 20.25 -9.04 -9.54
C GLN A 193 20.88 -9.05 -8.14
N ASN A 194 20.71 -7.96 -7.38
CA ASN A 194 21.50 -7.68 -6.17
C ASN A 194 20.72 -7.76 -4.86
N CYS A 195 19.51 -8.32 -4.87
CA CYS A 195 18.73 -8.55 -3.65
C CYS A 195 18.51 -7.26 -2.82
N LYS A 196 18.36 -6.13 -3.51
CA LYS A 196 18.18 -4.81 -2.90
C LYS A 196 16.94 -4.17 -3.49
N ALA A 197 16.34 -3.27 -2.72
CA ALA A 197 15.37 -2.33 -3.28
C ALA A 197 16.03 -1.56 -4.44
N TRP A 198 15.31 -1.45 -5.55
CA TRP A 198 15.76 -0.63 -6.67
C TRP A 198 15.67 0.84 -6.30
N ASP A 199 16.69 1.61 -6.63
CA ASP A 199 16.61 3.05 -6.46
C ASP A 199 15.57 3.63 -7.44
N PRO A 200 14.70 4.57 -7.01
CA PRO A 200 13.73 5.20 -7.90
C PRO A 200 14.34 5.86 -9.14
N SER A 201 15.63 6.23 -9.11
CA SER A 201 16.36 6.75 -10.27
C SER A 201 16.68 5.72 -11.35
N GLU A 202 16.60 4.41 -11.03
CA GLU A 202 16.78 3.32 -11.98
C GLU A 202 15.53 3.09 -12.84
N PHE A 203 14.39 3.66 -12.45
CA PHE A 203 13.13 3.50 -13.18
C PHE A 203 13.02 4.47 -14.36
N PRO A 204 12.46 4.02 -15.50
CA PRO A 204 12.19 4.91 -16.62
C PRO A 204 11.13 5.96 -16.29
N THR A 205 11.11 7.04 -17.06
CA THR A 205 10.08 8.09 -16.94
C THR A 205 9.17 8.08 -18.16
N CYS A 206 7.90 8.44 -17.98
CA CYS A 206 6.98 8.63 -19.09
C CYS A 206 7.02 10.08 -19.56
N VAL A 207 7.42 10.29 -20.81
CA VAL A 207 7.51 11.61 -21.43
C VAL A 207 6.49 11.75 -22.54
N ASN A 208 5.90 12.94 -22.67
CA ASN A 208 5.05 13.27 -23.81
C ASN A 208 5.96 13.68 -24.98
N PRO A 209 5.96 12.96 -26.12
CA PRO A 209 6.80 13.30 -27.26
C PRO A 209 6.38 14.61 -27.97
N MET A 210 5.27 15.23 -27.58
CA MET A 210 4.76 16.49 -28.13
C MET A 210 4.80 17.67 -27.13
N ALA A 211 5.42 17.50 -25.96
CA ALA A 211 5.58 18.56 -24.96
C ALA A 211 6.84 19.40 -25.17
#